data_AF-A0A964GRG8-F1
#
_entry.id   AF-A0A964GRG8-F1
#
_cell.length_a   1.000
_cell.length_b   1.000
_cell.length_c   1.000
_cell.angle_alpha   90.00
_cell.angle_beta   90.00
_cell.angle_gamma   90.00
#
_symmetry.space_group_name_H-M   'P 1'
#
loop_
_entity.id
_entity.type
_entity.pdbx_description
1 polymer ?
#
loop_
_entity_poly.entity_id
_entity_poly.type
_entity_poly.pdbx_seq_one_letter_code
_entity_poly.pdbx_strand_id
1 'polypeptide(L)'
;MQFNWNDPTAIMFAIYLVAMLGIGAIGYFSTKNLSDYILGGRSLGSFVTALSAGASDMSGWLLMGLPGAIYLSGLSEAWIAIGLILGAYLNWRLVAARLRLYTERAGNALTLPDYLANRFEDHSSVLRIVTAVVILVFFTLYCASGVVAGARLFENMFGMPYSTALWVGALCTIAYVFIGGFLAVSWTDTIQASLMITALILAPVIAWLAVQGHLQ
;
A
#
# COMPACT_ATOMS: atom_id res chain seq x y z
N MET A 1 -4.81 -28.14 -5.33
CA MET A 1 -4.10 -28.20 -4.04
C MET A 1 -5.14 -28.09 -2.93
N GLN A 2 -5.09 -28.91 -1.88
CA GLN A 2 -5.94 -28.71 -0.70
C GLN A 2 -5.15 -27.90 0.34
N PHE A 3 -5.80 -26.94 0.98
CA PHE A 3 -5.18 -26.10 2.01
C PHE A 3 -4.74 -26.96 3.21
N ASN A 4 -3.45 -26.89 3.56
CA ASN A 4 -2.87 -27.62 4.68
C ASN A 4 -2.44 -26.65 5.78
N TRP A 5 -3.07 -26.76 6.95
CA TRP A 5 -2.77 -25.93 8.12
C TRP A 5 -1.36 -26.16 8.71
N ASN A 6 -0.74 -27.30 8.39
CA ASN A 6 0.62 -27.61 8.83
C ASN A 6 1.69 -27.20 7.80
N ASP A 7 1.31 -26.56 6.71
CA ASP A 7 2.27 -26.01 5.75
C ASP A 7 3.07 -24.88 6.43
N PRO A 8 4.42 -24.96 6.46
CA PRO A 8 5.26 -23.90 7.02
C PRO A 8 4.93 -22.51 6.47
N THR A 9 4.53 -22.41 5.20
CA THR A 9 4.16 -21.14 4.56
C THR A 9 2.85 -20.57 5.13
N ALA A 10 1.86 -21.42 5.40
CA ALA A 10 0.59 -21.03 6.01
C ALA A 10 0.78 -20.57 7.46
N ILE A 11 1.65 -21.26 8.21
CA ILE A 11 2.00 -20.88 9.59
C ILE A 11 2.70 -19.51 9.62
N MET A 12 3.70 -19.30 8.75
CA MET A 12 4.39 -18.01 8.65
C MET A 12 3.42 -16.87 8.27
N PHE A 13 2.48 -17.13 7.36
CA PHE A 13 1.47 -16.17 6.98
C PHE A 13 0.50 -15.84 8.13
N ALA A 14 0.07 -16.84 8.90
CA ALA A 14 -0.77 -16.61 10.07
C ALA A 14 -0.05 -15.75 11.13
N ILE A 15 1.23 -16.03 11.39
CA ILE A 15 2.07 -15.21 12.29
C ILE A 15 2.15 -13.77 11.77
N TYR A 16 2.38 -13.60 10.47
CA TYR A 16 2.41 -12.29 9.82
C TYR A 16 1.09 -11.52 10.01
N LEU A 17 -0.06 -12.15 9.77
CA LEU A 17 -1.37 -11.51 9.96
C LEU A 17 -1.60 -11.10 11.42
N VAL A 18 -1.27 -11.95 12.38
CA VAL A 18 -1.38 -11.64 13.81
C VAL A 18 -0.48 -10.46 14.18
N ALA A 19 0.74 -10.40 13.66
CA ALA A 19 1.64 -9.28 13.87
C ALA A 19 1.07 -7.97 13.31
N MET A 20 0.47 -7.98 12.11
CA MET A 20 -0.16 -6.79 11.52
C MET A 20 -1.37 -6.32 12.34
N LEU A 21 -2.23 -7.24 12.78
CA LEU A 21 -3.35 -6.91 13.69
C LEU A 21 -2.85 -6.32 15.02
N GLY A 22 -1.75 -6.85 15.55
CA GLY A 22 -1.11 -6.33 16.76
C GLY A 22 -0.61 -4.89 16.62
N ILE A 23 0.00 -4.55 15.48
CA ILE A 23 0.40 -3.17 15.17
C ILE A 23 -0.83 -2.26 15.05
N GLY A 24 -1.90 -2.74 14.40
CA GLY A 24 -3.20 -2.07 14.35
C GLY A 24 -3.73 -1.73 15.75
N ALA A 25 -3.71 -2.70 16.66
CA ALA A 25 -4.14 -2.51 18.04
C ALA A 25 -3.26 -1.49 18.80
N ILE A 26 -1.94 -1.50 18.60
CA ILE A 26 -1.04 -0.51 19.22
C ILE A 26 -1.32 0.91 18.70
N GLY A 27 -1.57 1.06 17.40
CA GLY A 27 -1.93 2.34 16.79
C GLY A 27 -3.26 2.91 17.31
N TYR A 28 -4.23 2.03 17.62
CA TYR A 28 -5.49 2.42 18.24
C TYR A 28 -5.27 3.13 19.58
N PHE A 29 -4.44 2.57 20.46
CA PHE A 29 -4.14 3.20 21.76
C PHE A 29 -3.36 4.52 21.64
N SER A 30 -2.73 4.76 20.48
CA SER A 30 -1.95 5.97 20.21
C SER A 30 -2.78 7.09 19.56
N THR A 31 -3.98 6.79 19.07
CA THR A 31 -4.82 7.74 18.32
C THR A 31 -5.86 8.38 19.23
N LYS A 32 -5.77 9.71 19.45
CA LYS A 32 -6.68 10.42 20.37
C LYS A 32 -7.62 11.42 19.70
N ASN A 33 -7.27 11.89 18.50
CA ASN A 33 -8.04 12.88 17.75
C ASN A 33 -7.96 12.63 16.23
N LEU A 34 -8.70 13.43 15.44
CA LEU A 34 -8.77 13.28 13.98
C LEU A 34 -7.42 13.54 13.29
N SER A 35 -6.60 14.44 13.79
CA SER A 35 -5.26 14.70 13.24
C SER A 35 -4.33 13.51 13.49
N ASP A 36 -4.44 12.84 14.64
CA ASP A 36 -3.71 11.60 14.93
C ASP A 36 -4.19 10.48 14.00
N TYR A 37 -5.50 10.37 13.81
CA TYR A 37 -6.09 9.34 12.94
C TYR A 37 -5.71 9.51 11.47
N ILE A 38 -5.69 10.75 10.96
CA ILE A 38 -5.44 11.04 9.53
C ILE A 38 -3.95 11.23 9.22
N LEU A 39 -3.15 11.81 10.13
CA LEU A 39 -1.75 12.18 9.89
C LEU A 39 -0.76 11.55 10.87
N GLY A 40 -1.18 10.67 11.78
CA GLY A 40 -0.30 10.07 12.79
C GLY A 40 0.33 11.11 13.72
N GLY A 41 -0.36 12.24 13.93
CA GLY A 41 0.13 13.34 14.76
C GLY A 41 1.37 14.03 14.19
N ARG A 42 1.73 13.78 12.92
CA ARG A 42 2.95 14.27 12.26
C ARG A 42 4.23 13.86 12.98
N SER A 43 4.17 12.78 13.75
CA SER A 43 5.28 12.28 14.57
C SER A 43 6.15 11.25 13.85
N LEU A 44 5.75 10.84 12.65
CA LEU A 44 6.44 9.82 11.87
C LEU A 44 7.81 10.31 11.38
N GLY A 45 8.82 9.47 11.56
CA GLY A 45 10.15 9.70 10.99
C GLY A 45 10.15 9.67 9.46
N SER A 46 11.18 10.26 8.86
CA SER A 46 11.34 10.33 7.40
C SER A 46 11.35 8.96 6.73
N PHE A 47 11.99 7.96 7.35
CA PHE A 47 12.09 6.60 6.84
C PHE A 47 10.73 5.89 6.77
N VAL A 48 9.97 5.89 7.87
CA VAL A 48 8.63 5.27 7.96
C VAL A 48 7.67 5.95 6.98
N THR A 49 7.74 7.28 6.88
CA THR A 49 6.91 8.05 5.94
C THR A 49 7.24 7.71 4.48
N ALA A 50 8.53 7.61 4.14
CA ALA A 50 8.96 7.31 2.77
C ALA A 50 8.60 5.88 2.37
N LEU A 51 8.81 4.89 3.25
CA LEU A 51 8.45 3.50 2.99
C LEU A 51 6.94 3.29 2.92
N SER A 52 6.17 3.94 3.79
CA SER A 52 4.71 3.87 3.72
C SER A 52 4.16 4.48 2.44
N ALA A 53 4.65 5.68 2.06
CA ALA A 53 4.28 6.29 0.79
C ALA A 53 4.67 5.40 -0.40
N GLY A 54 5.86 4.79 -0.36
CA GLY A 54 6.34 3.87 -1.37
C GLY A 54 5.50 2.61 -1.49
N ALA A 55 5.19 1.92 -0.39
CA ALA A 55 4.36 0.71 -0.40
C ALA A 55 2.92 0.98 -0.85
N SER A 56 2.35 2.11 -0.44
CA SER A 56 1.01 2.53 -0.88
C SER A 56 0.92 2.75 -2.40
N ASP A 57 1.96 3.38 -2.97
CA ASP A 57 2.08 3.63 -4.41
C ASP A 57 2.43 2.35 -5.19
N MET A 58 3.39 1.58 -4.69
CA MET A 58 3.99 0.42 -5.34
C MET A 58 3.31 -0.91 -4.99
N SER A 59 1.98 -0.91 -4.89
CA SER A 59 1.12 -2.00 -4.39
C SER A 59 1.32 -3.40 -5.04
N GLY A 60 0.32 -4.29 -4.94
CA GLY A 60 0.34 -5.59 -5.63
C GLY A 60 0.66 -5.51 -7.13
N TRP A 61 0.48 -4.34 -7.76
CA TRP A 61 0.96 -4.05 -9.12
C TRP A 61 2.46 -4.30 -9.30
N LEU A 62 3.34 -3.86 -8.39
CA LEU A 62 4.78 -3.99 -8.59
C LEU A 62 5.25 -5.45 -8.55
N LEU A 63 4.60 -6.29 -7.74
CA LEU A 63 4.99 -7.69 -7.57
C LEU A 63 4.28 -8.66 -8.52
N MET A 64 3.06 -8.36 -8.93
CA MET A 64 2.31 -9.22 -9.87
C MET A 64 2.13 -8.61 -11.25
N GLY A 65 1.74 -7.34 -11.30
CA GLY A 65 1.37 -6.67 -12.54
C GLY A 65 2.57 -6.40 -13.43
N LEU A 66 3.59 -5.72 -12.91
CA LEU A 66 4.78 -5.35 -13.69
C LEU A 66 5.58 -6.58 -14.19
N PRO A 67 5.88 -7.60 -13.36
CA PRO A 67 6.56 -8.80 -13.85
C PRO A 67 5.69 -9.58 -14.85
N GLY A 68 4.38 -9.66 -14.62
CA GLY A 68 3.43 -10.29 -15.56
C GLY A 68 3.38 -9.58 -16.91
N ALA A 69 3.40 -8.24 -16.91
CA ALA A 69 3.48 -7.44 -18.13
C ALA A 69 4.81 -7.69 -18.85
N ILE A 70 5.96 -7.57 -18.17
CA ILE A 70 7.28 -7.83 -18.75
C ILE A 70 7.40 -9.26 -19.29
N TYR A 71 6.80 -10.25 -18.63
CA TYR A 71 6.78 -11.63 -19.12
C TYR A 71 6.04 -11.78 -20.45
N LEU A 72 4.98 -10.99 -20.67
CA LEU A 72 4.16 -11.04 -21.89
C LEU A 72 4.73 -10.18 -23.03
N SER A 73 5.24 -8.98 -22.73
CA SER A 73 5.69 -8.00 -23.73
C SER A 73 7.21 -7.92 -23.88
N GLY A 74 7.97 -8.55 -22.98
CA GLY A 74 9.42 -8.62 -23.00
C GLY A 74 10.11 -7.48 -22.25
N LEU A 75 11.45 -7.51 -22.27
CA LEU A 75 12.34 -6.56 -21.58
C LEU A 75 12.22 -5.12 -22.07
N SER A 76 11.56 -4.87 -23.20
CA SER A 76 11.31 -3.52 -23.69
C SER A 76 10.57 -2.67 -22.65
N GLU A 77 9.68 -3.25 -21.83
CA GLU A 77 8.93 -2.53 -20.79
C GLU A 77 9.75 -2.12 -19.57
N ALA A 78 11.05 -2.45 -19.51
CA ALA A 78 11.93 -2.00 -18.43
C ALA A 78 11.99 -0.47 -18.28
N TRP A 79 11.66 0.28 -19.34
CA TRP A 79 11.55 1.74 -19.29
C TRP A 79 10.54 2.24 -18.26
N ILE A 80 9.50 1.45 -17.94
CA ILE A 80 8.48 1.80 -16.94
C ILE A 80 9.14 2.02 -15.58
N ALA A 81 10.08 1.16 -15.18
CA ALA A 81 10.78 1.29 -13.91
C ALA A 81 11.59 2.60 -13.84
N ILE A 82 12.28 2.96 -14.94
CA ILE A 82 13.05 4.21 -15.03
C ILE A 82 12.11 5.42 -14.94
N GLY A 83 10.99 5.38 -15.68
CA GLY A 83 9.98 6.43 -15.66
C GLY A 83 9.35 6.63 -14.27
N LEU A 84 9.06 5.55 -13.55
CA LEU A 84 8.53 5.60 -12.18
C LEU A 84 9.53 6.22 -11.21
N ILE A 85 10.80 5.82 -11.27
CA ILE A 85 11.85 6.36 -10.38
C ILE A 85 12.02 7.87 -10.60
N LEU A 86 12.18 8.28 -11.87
CA LEU A 86 12.35 9.69 -12.21
C LEU A 86 11.10 10.51 -11.91
N GLY A 87 9.92 9.98 -12.24
CA GLY A 87 8.63 10.61 -11.98
C GLY A 87 8.39 10.82 -10.49
N ALA A 88 8.61 9.79 -9.68
CA ALA A 88 8.52 9.89 -8.23
C ALA A 88 9.50 10.93 -7.67
N TYR A 89 10.76 10.89 -8.08
CA TYR A 89 11.77 11.85 -7.64
C TYR A 89 11.38 13.30 -7.97
N LEU A 90 10.95 13.56 -9.20
CA LEU A 90 10.52 14.89 -9.63
C LEU A 90 9.24 15.35 -8.91
N ASN A 91 8.28 14.45 -8.70
CA ASN A 91 7.06 14.76 -7.95
C ASN A 91 7.37 15.20 -6.52
N TRP A 92 8.22 14.45 -5.81
CA TRP A 92 8.63 14.79 -4.46
C TRP A 92 9.42 16.10 -4.41
N ARG A 93 10.32 16.34 -5.38
CA ARG A 93 11.15 17.55 -5.42
C ARG A 93 10.36 18.81 -5.77
N LEU A 94 9.43 18.72 -6.72
CA LEU A 94 8.75 19.89 -7.30
C LEU A 94 7.39 20.18 -6.65
N VAL A 95 6.64 19.13 -6.30
CA VAL A 95 5.24 19.24 -5.89
C VAL A 95 5.11 19.14 -4.37
N ALA A 96 5.72 18.14 -3.72
CA ALA A 96 5.42 17.81 -2.32
C ALA A 96 5.69 18.99 -1.36
N ALA A 97 6.86 19.63 -1.45
CA ALA A 97 7.20 20.76 -0.57
C ALA A 97 6.27 21.96 -0.77
N ARG A 98 5.94 22.28 -2.03
CA ARG A 98 5.03 23.39 -2.37
C ARG A 98 3.63 23.11 -1.85
N LEU A 99 3.12 21.90 -2.10
CA LEU A 99 1.81 21.48 -1.64
C LEU A 99 1.68 21.62 -0.13
N ARG A 100 2.69 21.17 0.64
CA ARG A 100 2.67 21.29 2.10
C ARG A 100 2.63 22.74 2.61
N LEU A 101 3.35 23.65 1.94
CA LEU A 101 3.30 25.08 2.29
C LEU A 101 1.91 25.68 2.01
N TYR A 102 1.27 25.27 0.91
CA TYR A 102 -0.05 25.77 0.55
C TYR A 102 -1.17 25.18 1.43
N THR A 103 -1.08 23.91 1.84
CA THR A 103 -2.07 23.33 2.75
C THR A 103 -2.06 24.04 4.10
N GLU A 104 -0.89 24.49 4.58
CA GLU A 104 -0.79 25.30 5.81
C GLU A 104 -1.53 26.61 5.69
N ARG A 105 -1.32 27.33 4.59
CA ARG A 105 -1.96 28.62 4.30
C ARG A 105 -3.47 28.47 4.08
N ALA A 106 -3.91 27.34 3.53
CA ALA A 106 -5.31 27.01 3.28
C ALA A 106 -6.00 26.40 4.52
N GLY A 107 -5.80 27.01 5.69
CA GLY A 107 -6.43 26.56 6.94
C GLY A 107 -5.86 25.27 7.53
N ASN A 108 -4.60 24.96 7.24
CA ASN A 108 -3.96 23.69 7.62
C ASN A 108 -4.76 22.45 7.16
N ALA A 109 -5.22 22.49 5.91
CA ALA A 109 -6.06 21.46 5.31
C ALA A 109 -5.42 20.07 5.43
N LEU A 110 -6.22 19.10 5.88
CA LEU A 110 -5.76 17.72 6.13
C LEU A 110 -5.96 16.80 4.93
N THR A 111 -6.81 17.18 3.97
CA THR A 111 -7.16 16.36 2.80
C THR A 111 -7.11 17.18 1.51
N LEU A 112 -6.95 16.52 0.36
CA LEU A 112 -6.97 17.21 -0.95
C LEU A 112 -8.30 17.92 -1.24
N PRO A 113 -9.50 17.33 -1.00
CA PRO A 113 -10.76 18.03 -1.19
C PRO A 113 -10.89 19.29 -0.33
N ASP A 114 -10.41 19.23 0.92
CA ASP A 114 -10.39 20.36 1.83
C ASP A 114 -9.40 21.45 1.37
N TYR A 115 -8.20 21.03 0.96
CA TYR A 115 -7.21 21.93 0.39
C TYR A 115 -7.75 22.68 -0.83
N LEU A 116 -8.37 21.99 -1.78
CA LEU A 116 -8.92 22.61 -2.98
C LEU A 116 -10.06 23.57 -2.64
N ALA A 117 -11.00 23.16 -1.78
CA ALA A 117 -12.09 24.03 -1.35
C ALA A 117 -11.58 25.32 -0.69
N ASN A 118 -10.61 25.22 0.23
CA ASN A 118 -10.05 26.39 0.91
C ASN A 118 -9.17 27.23 -0.04
N ARG A 119 -8.42 26.61 -0.95
CA ARG A 119 -7.54 27.29 -1.90
C ARG A 119 -8.30 28.12 -2.93
N PHE A 120 -9.49 27.67 -3.31
CA PHE A 120 -10.38 28.35 -4.26
C PHE A 120 -11.52 29.11 -3.60
N GLU A 121 -11.51 29.22 -2.25
CA GLU A 121 -12.53 29.93 -1.47
C GLU A 121 -13.97 29.46 -1.80
N ASP A 122 -14.13 28.15 -2.00
CA ASP A 122 -15.42 27.56 -2.35
C ASP A 122 -16.38 27.55 -1.16
N HIS A 123 -17.27 28.54 -1.10
CA HIS A 123 -18.32 28.64 -0.09
C HIS A 123 -19.48 27.64 -0.31
N SER A 124 -19.62 27.08 -1.51
CA SER A 124 -20.71 26.16 -1.88
C SER A 124 -20.41 24.70 -1.55
N SER A 125 -19.16 24.38 -1.18
CA SER A 125 -18.65 23.01 -0.94
C SER A 125 -18.75 22.06 -2.15
N VAL A 126 -19.12 22.55 -3.33
CA VAL A 126 -19.25 21.73 -4.55
C VAL A 126 -17.89 21.14 -4.94
N LEU A 127 -16.82 21.92 -4.87
CA LEU A 127 -15.47 21.46 -5.21
C LEU A 127 -14.99 20.37 -4.25
N ARG A 128 -15.31 20.50 -2.95
CA ARG A 128 -15.01 19.47 -1.95
C ARG A 128 -15.74 18.16 -2.28
N ILE A 129 -17.04 18.22 -2.57
CA ILE A 129 -17.87 17.04 -2.85
C ILE A 129 -17.40 16.34 -4.13
N VAL A 130 -17.24 17.09 -5.22
CA VAL A 130 -16.82 16.52 -6.51
C VAL A 130 -15.45 15.85 -6.38
N THR A 131 -14.48 16.53 -5.76
CA THR A 131 -13.14 15.94 -5.55
C THR A 131 -13.21 14.70 -4.67
N ALA A 132 -13.98 14.73 -3.58
CA ALA A 132 -14.13 13.59 -2.69
C ALA A 132 -14.76 12.38 -3.39
N VAL A 133 -15.79 12.60 -4.22
CA VAL A 133 -16.45 11.53 -4.99
C VAL A 133 -15.50 10.93 -6.02
N VAL A 134 -14.75 11.76 -6.76
CA VAL A 134 -13.76 11.29 -7.72
C VAL A 134 -12.72 10.42 -7.02
N ILE A 135 -12.12 10.92 -5.93
CA ILE A 135 -11.14 10.15 -5.14
C ILE A 135 -11.76 8.83 -4.68
N LEU A 136 -12.97 8.86 -4.10
CA LEU A 136 -13.64 7.68 -3.56
C LEU A 136 -13.88 6.62 -4.64
N VAL A 137 -14.36 7.00 -5.83
CA VAL A 137 -14.61 6.07 -6.94
C VAL A 137 -13.31 5.41 -7.41
N PHE A 138 -12.27 6.20 -7.71
CA PHE A 138 -11.02 5.67 -8.23
C PHE A 138 -10.28 4.82 -7.18
N PHE A 139 -10.23 5.26 -5.92
CA PHE A 139 -9.60 4.48 -4.85
C PHE A 139 -10.39 3.21 -4.52
N THR A 140 -11.71 3.20 -4.65
CA THR A 140 -12.51 1.98 -4.45
C THR A 140 -12.14 0.92 -5.48
N LEU A 141 -12.06 1.29 -6.76
CA LEU A 141 -11.64 0.38 -7.83
C LEU A 141 -10.20 -0.10 -7.63
N TYR A 142 -9.31 0.81 -7.24
CA TYR A 142 -7.93 0.49 -6.93
C TYR A 142 -7.82 -0.55 -5.80
N CYS A 143 -8.42 -0.27 -4.63
CA CYS A 143 -8.43 -1.17 -3.49
C CYS A 143 -9.09 -2.52 -3.80
N ALA A 144 -10.21 -2.51 -4.53
CA ALA A 144 -10.89 -3.73 -4.97
C ALA A 144 -9.96 -4.62 -5.82
N SER A 145 -9.23 -4.03 -6.77
CA SER A 145 -8.29 -4.79 -7.59
C SER A 145 -7.14 -5.40 -6.77
N GLY A 146 -6.65 -4.68 -5.75
CA GLY A 146 -5.64 -5.18 -4.83
C GLY A 146 -6.12 -6.39 -4.01
N VAL A 147 -7.33 -6.33 -3.45
CA VAL A 147 -7.92 -7.43 -2.68
C VAL A 147 -8.17 -8.66 -3.58
N VAL A 148 -8.62 -8.46 -4.81
CA VAL A 148 -8.82 -9.54 -5.79
C VAL A 148 -7.48 -10.20 -6.17
N ALA A 149 -6.44 -9.40 -6.42
CA ALA A 149 -5.10 -9.92 -6.72
C ALA A 149 -4.54 -10.74 -5.55
N GLY A 150 -4.70 -10.25 -4.31
CA GLY A 150 -4.35 -10.98 -3.10
C GLY A 150 -5.08 -12.32 -3.01
N ALA A 151 -6.41 -12.33 -3.17
CA ALA A 151 -7.21 -13.55 -3.11
C ALA A 151 -6.78 -14.59 -4.17
N ARG A 152 -6.43 -14.14 -5.39
CA ARG A 152 -5.88 -15.02 -6.44
C ARG A 152 -4.50 -15.56 -6.08
N LEU A 153 -3.64 -14.77 -5.43
CA LEU A 153 -2.36 -15.26 -4.91
C LEU A 153 -2.60 -16.42 -3.92
N PHE A 154 -3.51 -16.22 -2.96
CA PHE A 154 -3.79 -17.24 -1.94
C PHE A 154 -4.41 -18.51 -2.52
N GLU A 155 -5.32 -18.35 -3.49
CA GLU A 155 -5.91 -19.47 -4.23
C GLU A 155 -4.83 -20.31 -4.91
N ASN A 156 -3.90 -19.66 -5.60
CA ASN A 156 -2.84 -20.35 -6.34
C ASN A 156 -1.76 -20.95 -5.43
N MET A 157 -1.36 -20.25 -4.37
CA MET A 157 -0.26 -20.69 -3.49
C MET A 157 -0.69 -21.76 -2.50
N PHE A 158 -1.86 -21.60 -1.87
CA PHE A 158 -2.28 -22.47 -0.76
C PHE A 158 -3.45 -23.39 -1.14
N GLY A 159 -4.02 -23.26 -2.35
CA GLY A 159 -5.21 -24.01 -2.75
C GLY A 159 -6.46 -23.63 -1.93
N MET A 160 -6.46 -22.46 -1.29
CA MET A 160 -7.62 -21.95 -0.56
C MET A 160 -8.71 -21.55 -1.56
N PRO A 161 -10.00 -21.83 -1.31
CA PRO A 161 -11.07 -21.34 -2.16
C PRO A 161 -10.99 -19.81 -2.28
N TYR A 162 -11.07 -19.29 -3.50
CA TYR A 162 -10.97 -17.85 -3.79
C TYR A 162 -11.89 -17.01 -2.89
N SER A 163 -13.14 -17.44 -2.69
CA SER A 163 -14.12 -16.72 -1.85
C SER A 163 -13.66 -16.59 -0.41
N THR A 164 -13.09 -17.66 0.16
CA THR A 164 -12.55 -17.64 1.53
C THR A 164 -11.33 -16.73 1.63
N ALA A 165 -10.39 -16.83 0.69
CA ALA A 165 -9.21 -15.98 0.65
C ALA A 165 -9.55 -14.49 0.54
N LEU A 166 -10.56 -14.17 -0.30
CA LEU A 166 -11.08 -12.83 -0.49
C LEU A 166 -11.64 -12.26 0.82
N TRP A 167 -12.56 -12.98 1.47
CA TRP A 167 -13.21 -12.50 2.69
C TRP A 167 -12.23 -12.37 3.85
N VAL A 168 -11.35 -13.34 4.06
CA VAL A 168 -10.35 -13.29 5.14
C VAL A 168 -9.38 -12.14 4.91
N GLY A 169 -8.82 -12.01 3.71
CA GLY A 169 -7.91 -10.91 3.38
C GLY A 169 -8.57 -9.55 3.55
N ALA A 170 -9.77 -9.37 3.00
CA ALA A 170 -10.51 -8.11 3.11
C ALA A 170 -10.83 -7.76 4.57
N LEU A 171 -11.37 -8.70 5.36
CA LEU A 171 -11.74 -8.46 6.75
C LEU A 171 -10.53 -8.15 7.63
N CYS A 172 -9.42 -8.88 7.46
CA CYS A 172 -8.19 -8.60 8.18
C CYS A 172 -7.66 -7.20 7.86
N THR A 173 -7.60 -6.83 6.57
CA THR A 173 -7.15 -5.50 6.14
C THR A 173 -8.05 -4.39 6.66
N ILE A 174 -9.37 -4.54 6.53
CA ILE A 174 -10.34 -3.57 7.07
C ILE A 174 -10.16 -3.45 8.58
N ALA A 175 -10.03 -4.55 9.32
CA ALA A 175 -9.91 -4.52 10.76
C ALA A 175 -8.69 -3.72 11.24
N TYR A 176 -7.46 -4.01 10.76
CA TYR A 176 -6.29 -3.27 11.25
C TYR A 176 -6.25 -1.82 10.77
N VAL A 177 -6.79 -1.51 9.59
CA VAL A 177 -6.86 -0.13 9.07
C VAL A 177 -7.84 0.71 9.88
N PHE A 178 -9.06 0.19 10.10
CA PHE A 178 -10.09 0.94 10.84
C PHE A 178 -9.69 1.16 12.29
N ILE A 179 -9.10 0.14 12.94
CA ILE A 179 -8.71 0.19 14.34
C ILE A 179 -7.49 1.10 14.53
N GLY A 180 -6.47 0.98 13.70
CA GLY A 180 -5.17 1.59 13.99
C GLY A 180 -4.95 3.02 13.48
N GLY A 181 -5.77 3.50 12.54
CA GLY A 181 -5.58 4.82 11.90
C GLY A 181 -4.26 4.92 11.10
N PHE A 182 -3.94 6.12 10.62
CA PHE A 182 -2.77 6.36 9.75
C PHE A 182 -1.45 5.92 10.38
N LEU A 183 -1.29 6.07 11.69
CA LEU A 183 -0.06 5.66 12.38
C LEU A 183 0.18 4.15 12.27
N ALA A 184 -0.85 3.32 12.51
CA ALA A 184 -0.73 1.88 12.33
C ALA A 184 -0.45 1.52 10.87
N VAL A 185 -1.19 2.14 9.95
CA VAL A 185 -1.03 1.90 8.51
C VAL A 185 0.41 2.18 8.08
N SER A 186 1.00 3.30 8.49
CA SER A 186 2.39 3.61 8.11
C SER A 186 3.40 2.61 8.64
N TRP A 187 3.19 2.05 9.84
CA TRP A 187 4.07 1.02 10.39
C TRP A 187 3.86 -0.34 9.71
N THR A 188 2.62 -0.75 9.43
CA THR A 188 2.36 -1.97 8.67
C THR A 188 2.93 -1.88 7.27
N ASP A 189 2.77 -0.73 6.60
CA ASP A 189 3.33 -0.47 5.28
C ASP A 189 4.86 -0.51 5.31
N THR A 190 5.50 0.01 6.34
CA THR A 190 6.96 -0.01 6.47
C THR A 190 7.50 -1.44 6.52
N ILE A 191 6.83 -2.32 7.26
CA ILE A 191 7.18 -3.75 7.32
C ILE A 191 6.93 -4.40 5.97
N GLN A 192 5.78 -4.13 5.34
CA GLN A 192 5.44 -4.65 4.02
C GLN A 192 6.45 -4.20 2.95
N ALA A 193 6.79 -2.91 2.89
CA ALA A 193 7.79 -2.36 1.99
C ALA A 193 9.15 -3.05 2.17
N SER A 194 9.58 -3.25 3.41
CA SER A 194 10.84 -3.91 3.72
C SER A 194 10.84 -5.35 3.21
N LEU A 195 9.76 -6.10 3.45
CA LEU A 195 9.59 -7.46 2.92
C LEU A 195 9.58 -7.50 1.39
N MET A 196 8.90 -6.55 0.74
CA MET A 196 8.85 -6.45 -0.71
C MET A 196 10.23 -6.16 -1.31
N ILE A 197 11.00 -5.25 -0.72
CA ILE A 197 12.38 -4.95 -1.15
C ILE A 197 13.25 -6.20 -1.02
N THR A 198 13.18 -6.90 0.11
CA THR A 198 13.91 -8.16 0.29
C THR A 198 13.52 -9.20 -0.76
N ALA A 199 12.23 -9.37 -1.04
CA ALA A 199 11.74 -10.29 -2.05
C ALA A 199 12.23 -9.93 -3.47
N LEU A 200 12.19 -8.64 -3.83
CA LEU A 200 12.66 -8.15 -5.14
C LEU A 200 14.17 -8.33 -5.35
N ILE A 201 14.97 -8.35 -4.27
CA ILE A 201 16.41 -8.63 -4.36
C ILE A 201 16.67 -10.14 -4.42
N LEU A 202 15.98 -10.93 -3.58
CA LEU A 202 16.22 -12.36 -3.48
C LEU A 202 15.68 -13.14 -4.68
N ALA A 203 14.51 -12.78 -5.21
CA ALA A 203 13.86 -13.54 -6.27
C ALA A 203 14.72 -13.65 -7.56
N PRO A 204 15.35 -12.58 -8.08
CA PRO A 204 16.26 -12.69 -9.22
C PRO A 204 17.50 -13.54 -8.93
N VAL A 205 18.06 -13.44 -7.71
CA VAL A 205 19.22 -14.24 -7.30
C VAL A 205 18.88 -15.72 -7.27
N ILE A 206 17.74 -16.08 -6.65
CA ILE A 206 17.24 -17.46 -6.60
C ILE A 206 16.95 -17.98 -8.01
N ALA A 207 16.27 -17.18 -8.86
CA ALA A 207 15.98 -17.55 -10.24
C ALA A 207 17.27 -17.81 -11.03
N TRP A 208 18.28 -16.96 -10.88
CA TRP A 208 19.59 -17.13 -11.51
C TRP A 208 20.28 -18.43 -11.06
N LEU A 209 20.31 -18.70 -9.76
CA LEU A 209 20.91 -19.93 -9.22
C LEU A 209 20.15 -21.19 -9.66
N ALA A 210 18.83 -21.12 -9.75
CA ALA A 210 17.99 -22.23 -10.23
C ALA A 210 18.26 -22.53 -11.71
N VAL A 211 18.40 -21.49 -12.56
CA VAL A 211 18.77 -21.66 -13.98
C VAL A 211 20.17 -22.31 -14.12
N GLN A 212 21.09 -22.03 -13.19
CA GLN A 212 22.41 -22.65 -13.17
C GLN A 212 22.43 -24.08 -12.57
N GLY A 213 21.29 -24.58 -12.07
CA GLY A 213 21.19 -25.91 -11.45
C GLY A 213 21.74 -26.01 -10.03
N HIS A 214 21.97 -24.88 -9.35
CA HIS A 214 22.46 -24.84 -7.96
C HIS A 214 21.37 -25.02 -6.90
N LEU A 215 20.10 -25.00 -7.30
CA LEU A 215 18.93 -25.21 -6.43
C LEU A 215 18.11 -26.36 -7.02
N GLN A 216 17.98 -27.46 -6.28
CA GLN A 216 17.08 -28.59 -6.57
C GLN A 216 15.83 -28.49 -5.69
#